data_AF-A0A086PA94-F1
#
_entry.id   AF-A0A086PA94-F1
#
_cell.length_a   1.000
_cell.length_b   1.000
_cell.length_c   1.000
_cell.angle_alpha   90.00
_cell.angle_beta   90.00
_cell.angle_gamma   90.00
#
_symmetry.space_group_name_H-M   'P 1'
#
loop_
_entity.id
_entity.type
_entity.pdbx_description
1 polymer ?
#
loop_
_entity_poly.entity_id
_entity_poly.type
_entity_poly.pdbx_seq_one_letter_code
_entity_poly.pdbx_strand_id
1 'polypeptide(L)' 'MLERDGRAEEIAAVIAFMASDDASFITGQNIVADGGVTVGTGSPNLFREFGL' A
#
# COMPACT_ATOMS: atom_id res chain seq x y z
N MET A 1 -5.93 -8.60 0.24
CA MET A 1 -6.21 -7.27 -0.33
C MET A 1 -7.20 -6.58 0.59
N LEU A 2 -7.04 -5.26 0.83
CA LEU A 2 -7.90 -4.51 1.76
C LEU A 2 -9.20 -4.01 1.13
N GLU A 3 -9.33 -4.04 -0.20
CA GLU A 3 -10.57 -3.72 -0.94
C GLU A 3 -11.18 -2.36 -0.57
N ARG A 4 -10.32 -1.39 -0.29
CA ARG A 4 -10.70 -0.01 0.00
C ARG A 4 -9.55 0.93 -0.34
N ASP A 5 -9.87 2.21 -0.47
CA ASP A 5 -8.87 3.25 -0.57
C ASP A 5 -8.05 3.36 0.72
N GLY A 6 -6.76 3.63 0.53
CA GLY A 6 -5.86 4.02 1.61
C GLY A 6 -6.17 5.44 2.09
N ARG A 7 -5.99 5.68 3.39
CA ARG A 7 -6.06 7.04 3.96
C ARG A 7 -4.68 7.68 3.97
N ALA A 8 -4.64 9.02 3.94
CA ALA A 8 -3.39 9.77 3.94
C ALA A 8 -2.51 9.42 5.16
N GLU A 9 -3.13 9.20 6.31
CA GLU A 9 -2.45 8.84 7.56
C GLU A 9 -1.78 7.47 7.49
N GLU A 10 -2.32 6.55 6.68
CA GLU A 10 -1.76 5.20 6.52
C GLU A 10 -0.47 5.25 5.71
N ILE A 11 -0.41 6.12 4.68
CA ILE A 11 0.83 6.36 3.92
C ILE A 11 1.83 7.16 4.76
N ALA A 12 1.37 8.17 5.50
CA ALA A 12 2.21 8.97 6.39
C ALA A 12 2.87 8.12 7.47
N ALA A 13 2.15 7.14 8.03
CA ALA A 13 2.71 6.20 9.01
C ALA A 13 3.83 5.32 8.42
N VAL A 14 3.68 4.85 7.18
CA VAL A 14 4.73 4.10 6.47
C VAL A 14 5.97 4.97 6.26
N ILE A 15 5.79 6.23 5.84
CA ILE A 15 6.89 7.18 5.66
C ILE A 15 7.58 7.47 7.01
N ALA A 16 6.80 7.69 8.07
CA ALA A 16 7.33 7.95 9.40
C ALA A 16 8.17 6.78 9.94
N PHE A 17 7.73 5.54 9.71
CA PHE A 17 8.52 4.35 10.01
C PHE A 17 9.82 4.31 9.18
N MET A 18 9.74 4.54 7.86
CA MET A 18 10.92 4.54 7.00
C MET A 18 11.94 5.63 7.36
N ALA A 19 11.49 6.72 7.99
CA ALA A 19 12.33 7.81 8.45
C ALA A 19 12.84 7.63 9.89
N SER A 20 12.40 6.59 10.61
CA SER A 20 12.81 6.35 12.00
C SER A 20 14.08 5.50 12.09
N ASP A 21 14.69 5.47 13.27
CA ASP A 21 15.86 4.64 13.57
C ASP A 21 15.58 3.12 13.42
N ASP A 22 14.30 2.72 13.54
CA ASP A 22 13.88 1.33 13.38
C ASP A 22 14.07 0.82 11.94
N ALA A 23 14.09 1.73 10.96
CA ALA A 23 14.33 1.43 9.56
C ALA A 23 15.82 1.61 9.14
N SER A 24 16.74 1.78 10.09
CA SER A 24 18.16 2.13 9.83
C SER A 24 18.93 1.21 8.88
N PHE A 25 18.47 -0.04 8.67
CA PHE A 25 19.08 -0.99 7.74
C PHE A 25 18.29 -1.17 6.42
N ILE A 26 17.18 -0.48 6.26
CA ILE A 26 16.32 -0.57 5.07
C ILE A 26 16.68 0.57 4.11
N THR A 27 17.36 0.22 3.02
CA THR A 27 17.75 1.18 1.98
C THR A 27 17.68 0.56 0.59
N GLY A 28 17.52 1.41 -0.43
CA GLY A 28 17.43 1.00 -1.84
C GLY A 28 16.16 0.20 -2.19
N GLN A 29 15.12 0.26 -1.36
CA GLN A 29 13.87 -0.48 -1.55
C GLN A 29 12.74 0.42 -2.01
N ASN A 30 11.85 -0.13 -2.85
CA ASN A 30 10.53 0.44 -3.12
C ASN A 30 9.51 -0.25 -2.21
N ILE A 31 8.95 0.50 -1.25
CA ILE A 31 7.91 0.00 -0.35
C ILE A 31 6.53 0.32 -0.93
N VAL A 32 5.77 -0.72 -1.27
CA VAL A 32 4.42 -0.58 -1.81
C VAL A 32 3.40 -0.63 -0.67
N ALA A 33 2.73 0.50 -0.42
CA ALA A 33 1.69 0.65 0.59
C ALA A 33 0.34 0.99 -0.08
N ASP A 34 -0.30 -0.01 -0.70
CA ASP A 34 -1.50 0.19 -1.53
C ASP A 34 -2.67 -0.74 -1.17
N GLY A 35 -2.64 -1.34 0.03
CA GLY A 35 -3.66 -2.31 0.45
C GLY A 35 -3.62 -3.64 -0.32
N GLY A 36 -2.55 -3.92 -1.06
CA GLY A 36 -2.32 -5.16 -1.79
C GLY A 36 -2.84 -5.15 -3.24
N VAL A 37 -3.01 -3.96 -3.84
CA VAL A 37 -3.41 -3.81 -5.26
C VAL A 37 -2.32 -4.34 -6.19
N THR A 38 -1.06 -3.97 -5.94
CA THR A 38 0.10 -4.33 -6.77
C THR A 38 0.41 -5.83 -6.75
N VAL A 39 0.13 -6.51 -5.63
CA VAL A 39 0.33 -7.96 -5.51
C VAL A 39 -0.89 -8.77 -5.99
N GLY A 40 -2.06 -8.13 -6.11
CA GLY A 40 -3.18 -8.68 -6.88
C GLY A 40 -2.87 -8.70 -8.37
N THR A 41 -3.79 -9.15 -9.22
CA THR A 41 -3.66 -9.16 -10.69
C THR A 41 -3.52 -7.75 -11.32
N GLY A 42 -3.22 -6.71 -10.52
CA GLY A 42 -3.10 -5.31 -10.93
C GLY A 42 -4.42 -4.64 -11.30
N SER A 43 -5.50 -5.40 -11.43
CA SER A 43 -6.84 -4.91 -11.75
C SER A 43 -7.72 -5.00 -10.50
N PRO A 44 -8.41 -3.92 -10.10
CA PRO A 44 -9.54 -4.07 -9.20
C PRO A 44 -10.49 -5.09 -9.83
N ASN A 45 -11.20 -5.86 -9.00
CA ASN A 45 -12.25 -6.73 -9.52
C ASN A 45 -13.41 -5.85 -9.99
N LEU A 46 -13.31 -5.33 -11.21
CA LEU A 46 -14.27 -4.39 -11.80
C LEU A 46 -15.66 -5.01 -11.90
N PHE A 47 -15.77 -6.34 -12.00
CA PHE A 47 -17.06 -7.04 -11.93
C PHE A 47 -17.72 -6.84 -10.55
N ARG A 48 -16.94 -6.91 -9.47
CA ARG A 48 -17.41 -6.66 -8.11
C ARG A 48 -17.65 -5.18 -7.84
N GLU A 49 -16.80 -4.30 -8.36
CA GLU A 49 -16.85 -2.84 -8.12
C GLU A 49 -17.96 -2.15 -8.90
N PHE A 50 -18.22 -2.57 -10.14
CA PHE A 50 -19.26 -2.01 -11.01
C PHE A 50 -20.49 -2.90 -11.18
N GLY A 51 -20.54 -4.06 -10.51
CA GLY A 51 -21.71 -4.95 -10.50
C GLY A 51 -22.05 -5.56 -11.86
N LEU A 52 -21.04 -5.84 -12.69
CA LEU A 52 -21.16 -6.44 -14.02
C LEU A 52 -21.11 -7.97 -13.98
#